data_AF-A0A9K3Q649-F1
#
_entry.id   AF-A0A9K3Q649-F1
#
_cell.length_a   1.000
_cell.length_b   1.000
_cell.length_c   1.000
_cell.angle_alpha   90.00
_cell.angle_beta   90.00
_cell.angle_gamma   90.00
#
_symmetry.space_group_name_H-M   'P 1'
#
loop_
_entity.id
_entity.type
_entity.pdbx_description
1 polymer ?
#
loop_
_entity_poly.entity_id
_entity_poly.type
_entity_poly.pdbx_seq_one_letter_code
_entity_poly.pdbx_strand_id
1 'polypeptide(L)'
;MDNRQLMDTDPALLDLLLWGLNHWLQGAPIPAHRVPERIAHLLHSQTTIGWDNFLLGRWSKHWTTLQLQYLQRNHIEVKNKNHGLSWSSNIIRLMWDHCYKEWKTRNKARHGKDAEDKAQRRLEKSHRNIRDLYELKPKCSLQAHIISTPQ
;
A
#
# COMPACT_ATOMS: atom_id res chain seq x y z
N MET A 1 -2.82 15.61 -10.08
CA MET A 1 -3.97 15.37 -10.98
C MET A 1 -4.85 14.33 -10.33
N ASP A 2 -6.12 14.66 -10.08
CA ASP A 2 -7.06 13.79 -9.39
C ASP A 2 -7.56 12.71 -10.37
N ASN A 3 -7.14 11.45 -10.18
CA ASN A 3 -7.54 10.32 -11.04
C ASN A 3 -9.06 10.09 -11.05
N ARG A 4 -9.80 10.68 -10.09
CA ARG A 4 -11.27 10.62 -10.01
C ARG A 4 -11.97 11.23 -11.23
N GLN A 5 -11.37 12.23 -11.88
CA GLN A 5 -11.94 12.87 -13.07
C GLN A 5 -11.56 12.18 -14.39
N LEU A 6 -10.66 11.19 -14.38
CA LEU A 6 -10.08 10.70 -15.64
C LEU A 6 -10.97 9.72 -16.40
N MET A 7 -11.97 9.14 -15.74
CA MET A 7 -12.76 8.00 -16.24
C MET A 7 -14.28 8.19 -16.14
N ASP A 8 -14.76 9.42 -15.86
CA ASP A 8 -16.20 9.72 -15.83
C ASP A 8 -17.02 8.67 -15.06
N THR A 9 -16.51 8.26 -13.90
CA THR A 9 -17.07 7.15 -13.12
C THR A 9 -18.32 7.62 -12.38
N ASP A 10 -19.37 6.79 -12.36
CA ASP A 10 -20.58 7.06 -11.58
C ASP A 10 -20.18 7.32 -10.11
N PRO A 11 -20.45 8.51 -9.56
CA PRO A 11 -20.11 8.84 -8.18
C PRO A 11 -20.68 7.84 -7.17
N ALA A 12 -21.89 7.32 -7.40
CA ALA A 12 -22.48 6.36 -6.47
C ALA A 12 -21.81 4.99 -6.54
N LEU A 13 -21.27 4.59 -7.69
CA LEU A 13 -20.45 3.39 -7.80
C LEU A 13 -19.12 3.59 -7.07
N LEU A 14 -18.50 4.75 -7.23
CA LEU A 14 -17.26 5.07 -6.51
C LEU A 14 -17.48 5.08 -4.99
N ASP A 15 -18.56 5.71 -4.52
CA ASP A 15 -18.92 5.74 -3.10
C ASP A 15 -19.18 4.34 -2.55
N LEU A 16 -19.94 3.52 -3.28
CA LEU A 16 -20.20 2.13 -2.90
C LEU A 16 -18.90 1.32 -2.79
N LEU A 17 -17.96 1.53 -3.71
CA LEU A 17 -16.68 0.84 -3.73
C LEU A 17 -15.82 1.25 -2.52
N LEU A 18 -15.73 2.55 -2.24
CA LEU A 18 -14.98 3.07 -1.08
C LEU A 18 -15.60 2.60 0.23
N TRP A 19 -16.93 2.63 0.33
CA TRP A 19 -17.64 2.13 1.51
C TRP A 19 -17.45 0.64 1.70
N GLY A 20 -17.59 -0.16 0.63
CA GLY A 20 -17.44 -1.60 0.70
C GLY A 20 -16.05 -2.01 1.18
N LEU A 21 -15.00 -1.36 0.67
CA LEU A 21 -13.64 -1.61 1.13
C LEU A 21 -13.40 -1.14 2.56
N ASN A 22 -13.87 0.05 2.93
CA ASN A 22 -13.68 0.57 4.28
C ASN A 22 -14.38 -0.31 5.33
N HIS A 23 -15.62 -0.71 5.06
CA HIS A 23 -16.37 -1.61 5.95
C HIS A 23 -15.73 -2.99 6.04
N TRP A 24 -15.26 -3.55 4.92
CA TRP A 24 -14.51 -4.80 4.92
C TRP A 24 -13.22 -4.72 5.75
N LEU A 25 -12.43 -3.66 5.59
CA LEU A 25 -11.21 -3.43 6.38
C LEU A 25 -11.50 -3.30 7.89
N GLN A 26 -12.66 -2.76 8.25
CA GLN A 26 -13.09 -2.58 9.64
C GLN A 26 -13.82 -3.81 10.20
N GLY A 27 -14.11 -4.84 9.38
CA GLY A 27 -14.94 -5.97 9.78
C GLY A 27 -16.38 -5.59 10.10
N ALA A 28 -16.88 -4.48 9.55
CA ALA A 28 -18.22 -3.94 9.81
C ALA A 28 -19.17 -4.25 8.65
N PRO A 29 -20.48 -4.46 8.91
CA PRO A 29 -21.47 -4.63 7.85
C PRO A 29 -21.70 -3.32 7.10
N ILE A 30 -21.94 -3.40 5.79
CA ILE A 30 -22.28 -2.22 4.96
C ILE A 30 -23.74 -1.82 5.24
N PRO A 31 -24.02 -0.53 5.53
CA PRO A 31 -25.38 -0.07 5.79
C PRO A 31 -26.21 -0.01 4.50
N ALA A 32 -26.94 -1.09 4.20
CA ALA A 32 -27.75 -1.24 2.97
C ALA A 32 -28.76 -0.10 2.76
N HIS A 33 -29.32 0.47 3.84
CA HIS A 33 -30.30 1.55 3.77
C HIS A 33 -29.76 2.87 3.18
N ARG A 34 -28.44 3.03 3.12
CA ARG A 34 -27.79 4.23 2.54
C ARG A 34 -27.47 4.08 1.05
N VAL A 35 -27.71 2.90 0.49
CA VAL A 35 -27.36 2.57 -0.89
C VAL A 35 -28.57 2.81 -1.79
N PRO A 36 -28.45 3.62 -2.85
CA PRO A 36 -29.56 3.87 -3.78
C PRO A 36 -30.10 2.56 -4.38
N GLU A 37 -31.41 2.49 -4.56
CA GLU A 37 -32.11 1.29 -5.07
C GLU A 37 -31.51 0.80 -6.40
N ARG A 38 -31.12 1.72 -7.29
CA ARG A 38 -30.52 1.39 -8.60
C ARG A 38 -29.25 0.52 -8.50
N ILE A 39 -28.50 0.63 -7.40
CA ILE A 39 -27.25 -0.12 -7.18
C ILE A 39 -27.40 -1.16 -6.04
N ALA A 40 -28.59 -1.35 -5.49
CA ALA A 40 -28.83 -2.32 -4.42
C ALA A 40 -28.54 -3.76 -4.88
N HIS A 41 -28.92 -4.11 -6.11
CA HIS A 41 -28.62 -5.41 -6.70
C HIS A 41 -27.10 -5.64 -6.85
N LEU A 42 -26.36 -4.58 -7.20
CA LEU A 42 -24.92 -4.62 -7.26
C LEU A 42 -24.30 -4.87 -5.88
N LEU A 43 -24.76 -4.16 -4.84
CA LEU A 43 -24.30 -4.39 -3.47
C LEU A 43 -24.50 -5.85 -3.05
N HIS A 44 -25.69 -6.40 -3.29
CA HIS A 44 -25.98 -7.80 -2.98
C HIS A 44 -25.04 -8.75 -3.73
N SER A 45 -24.94 -8.59 -5.06
CA SER A 45 -24.08 -9.41 -5.91
C SER A 45 -22.60 -9.36 -5.49
N GLN A 46 -22.07 -8.16 -5.18
CA GLN A 46 -20.69 -8.00 -4.75
C GLN A 46 -20.46 -8.58 -3.35
N THR A 47 -21.41 -8.43 -2.44
CA THR A 47 -21.32 -8.97 -1.09
C THR A 47 -21.27 -10.51 -1.12
N THR A 48 -22.04 -11.15 -2.02
CA THR A 48 -21.99 -12.60 -2.24
C THR A 48 -20.65 -13.07 -2.81
N ILE A 49 -20.02 -12.28 -3.68
CA ILE A 49 -18.67 -12.56 -4.20
C ILE A 49 -17.61 -12.37 -3.10
N GLY A 50 -17.82 -11.40 -2.21
CA GLY A 50 -16.87 -10.98 -1.20
C GLY A 50 -16.11 -9.71 -1.60
N TRP A 51 -15.85 -8.85 -0.62
CA TRP A 51 -15.10 -7.61 -0.79
C TRP A 51 -13.58 -7.82 -0.76
N ASP A 52 -13.13 -8.92 -0.15
CA ASP A 52 -11.76 -9.43 -0.24
C ASP A 52 -11.41 -9.86 -1.69
N ASN A 53 -12.37 -10.49 -2.38
CA ASN A 53 -12.24 -10.90 -3.77
C ASN A 53 -12.04 -9.73 -4.74
N PHE A 54 -12.46 -8.52 -4.35
CA PHE A 54 -12.17 -7.30 -5.11
C PHE A 54 -10.66 -7.03 -5.23
N LEU A 55 -9.89 -7.24 -4.15
CA LEU A 55 -8.43 -7.16 -4.19
C LEU A 55 -7.82 -8.21 -5.12
N LEU A 56 -8.46 -9.36 -5.24
CA LEU A 56 -8.04 -10.43 -6.15
C LEU A 56 -8.50 -10.18 -7.60
N GLY A 57 -9.09 -9.02 -7.90
CA GLY A 57 -9.58 -8.65 -9.23
C GLY A 57 -10.91 -9.31 -9.62
N ARG A 58 -11.61 -9.94 -8.68
CA ARG A 58 -12.90 -10.59 -8.90
C ARG A 58 -14.02 -9.71 -8.38
N TRP A 59 -14.88 -9.26 -9.28
CA TRP A 59 -16.00 -8.39 -8.92
C TRP A 59 -17.22 -8.63 -9.80
N SER A 60 -18.36 -8.12 -9.36
CA SER A 60 -19.63 -8.32 -10.07
C SER A 60 -19.60 -7.71 -11.48
N LYS A 61 -20.17 -8.41 -12.46
CA LYS A 61 -20.36 -7.84 -13.82
C LYS A 61 -21.28 -6.62 -13.82
N HIS A 62 -22.13 -6.47 -12.80
CA HIS A 62 -23.06 -5.34 -12.67
C HIS A 62 -22.33 -3.99 -12.56
N TRP A 63 -21.09 -3.97 -12.06
CA TRP A 63 -20.29 -2.75 -11.98
C TRP A 63 -20.14 -2.09 -13.35
N THR A 64 -19.74 -2.85 -14.37
CA THR A 64 -19.49 -2.33 -15.73
C THR A 64 -20.79 -1.97 -16.44
N THR A 65 -21.86 -2.74 -16.20
CA THR A 65 -23.20 -2.44 -16.72
C THR A 65 -23.74 -1.12 -16.19
N LEU A 66 -23.69 -0.90 -14.87
CA LEU A 66 -24.18 0.32 -14.23
C LEU A 66 -23.35 1.53 -14.64
N GLN A 67 -22.03 1.38 -14.77
CA GLN A 67 -21.16 2.43 -15.28
C GLN A 67 -21.56 2.84 -16.72
N LEU A 68 -21.81 1.88 -17.60
CA LEU A 68 -22.25 2.17 -18.96
C LEU A 68 -23.60 2.90 -18.99
N GLN A 69 -24.55 2.46 -18.16
CA GLN A 69 -25.85 3.13 -18.02
C GLN A 69 -25.71 4.58 -17.52
N TYR A 70 -24.81 4.82 -16.57
CA TYR A 70 -24.49 6.16 -16.08
C TYR A 70 -23.96 7.06 -17.21
N LEU A 71 -23.02 6.57 -18.02
CA LEU A 71 -22.48 7.34 -19.15
C LEU A 71 -23.57 7.71 -20.15
N GLN A 72 -24.40 6.72 -20.53
CA GLN A 72 -25.50 6.92 -21.47
C GLN A 72 -26.53 7.92 -20.94
N ARG A 73 -26.95 7.78 -19.69
CA ARG A 73 -27.95 8.64 -19.05
C ARG A 73 -27.50 10.10 -18.93
N ASN A 74 -26.21 10.33 -18.72
CA ASN A 74 -25.66 11.67 -18.55
C ASN A 74 -25.09 12.25 -19.85
N HIS A 75 -25.33 11.62 -20.99
CA HIS A 75 -24.79 12.03 -22.30
C HIS A 75 -23.26 12.19 -22.29
N ILE A 76 -22.56 11.35 -21.51
CA ILE A 76 -21.10 11.33 -21.45
C ILE A 76 -20.60 10.42 -22.56
N GLU A 77 -19.57 10.90 -23.28
CA GLU A 77 -18.93 10.15 -24.36
C GLU A 77 -18.38 8.80 -23.86
N VAL A 78 -18.82 7.71 -24.49
CA VAL A 78 -18.34 6.36 -24.18
C VAL A 78 -16.98 6.15 -24.82
N LYS A 79 -15.95 6.02 -23.99
CA LYS A 79 -14.54 5.84 -24.37
C LYS A 79 -14.05 4.51 -23.84
N ASN A 80 -13.09 3.88 -24.51
CA ASN A 80 -12.52 2.61 -24.03
C ASN A 80 -12.11 2.65 -22.54
N LYS A 81 -11.62 3.79 -22.02
CA LYS A 81 -11.20 3.92 -20.62
C LYS A 81 -12.32 3.99 -19.57
N ASN A 82 -13.57 4.32 -19.93
CA ASN A 82 -14.65 4.62 -18.98
C ASN A 82 -15.79 3.59 -18.95
N HIS A 83 -15.72 2.51 -19.75
CA HIS A 83 -16.68 1.42 -19.72
C HIS A 83 -16.02 0.04 -19.78
N GLY A 84 -16.82 -1.00 -19.56
CA GLY A 84 -16.42 -2.39 -19.78
C GLY A 84 -15.21 -2.85 -18.96
N LEU A 85 -14.44 -3.78 -19.52
CA LEU A 85 -13.28 -4.38 -18.86
C LEU A 85 -12.11 -3.40 -18.69
N SER A 86 -11.96 -2.45 -19.60
CA SER A 86 -10.90 -1.44 -19.51
C SER A 86 -11.13 -0.52 -18.31
N TRP A 87 -12.36 -0.06 -18.09
CA TRP A 87 -12.71 0.69 -16.88
C TRP A 87 -12.52 -0.14 -15.61
N SER A 88 -13.01 -1.39 -15.59
CA SER A 88 -12.85 -2.26 -14.42
C SER A 88 -11.38 -2.47 -14.05
N SER A 89 -10.54 -2.74 -15.06
CA SER A 89 -9.11 -2.97 -14.87
C SER A 89 -8.40 -1.73 -14.36
N ASN A 90 -8.78 -0.54 -14.86
CA ASN A 90 -8.23 0.72 -14.37
C ASN A 90 -8.60 0.98 -12.90
N ILE A 91 -9.86 0.73 -12.50
CA ILE A 91 -10.29 0.87 -11.11
C ILE A 91 -9.51 -0.08 -10.19
N ILE A 92 -9.39 -1.35 -10.57
CA ILE A 92 -8.62 -2.34 -9.80
C ILE A 92 -7.15 -1.92 -9.69
N ARG A 93 -6.55 -1.45 -10.79
CA ARG A 93 -5.16 -0.97 -10.80
C ARG A 93 -4.97 0.24 -9.89
N LEU A 94 -5.87 1.22 -9.94
CA LEU A 94 -5.81 2.39 -9.07
C LEU A 94 -5.85 2.00 -7.59
N MET A 95 -6.74 1.07 -7.22
CA MET A 95 -6.76 0.55 -5.85
C MET A 95 -5.42 -0.10 -5.49
N TRP A 96 -4.88 -0.97 -6.34
CA TRP A 96 -3.60 -1.63 -6.07
C TRP A 96 -2.45 -0.63 -5.94
N ASP A 97 -2.43 0.43 -6.76
CA ASP A 97 -1.45 1.52 -6.65
C ASP A 97 -1.55 2.22 -5.27
N HIS A 98 -2.77 2.44 -4.78
CA HIS A 98 -3.00 2.97 -3.42
C HIS A 98 -2.53 1.99 -2.33
N CYS A 99 -2.90 0.71 -2.40
CA CYS A 99 -2.45 -0.31 -1.45
C CYS A 99 -0.92 -0.43 -1.44
N TYR A 100 -0.30 -0.40 -2.62
CA TYR A 100 1.15 -0.45 -2.76
C TYR A 100 1.82 0.79 -2.16
N LYS A 101 1.27 1.98 -2.39
CA LYS A 101 1.75 3.23 -1.79
C LYS A 101 1.72 3.15 -0.27
N GLU A 102 0.61 2.72 0.33
CA GLU A 102 0.49 2.58 1.78
C GLU A 102 1.42 1.49 2.34
N TRP A 103 1.59 0.38 1.62
CA TRP A 103 2.61 -0.61 1.96
C TRP A 103 4.02 -0.02 1.95
N LYS A 104 4.37 0.80 0.95
CA LYS A 104 5.69 1.46 0.86
C LYS A 104 5.89 2.46 2.00
N THR A 105 4.87 3.25 2.33
CA THR A 105 4.89 4.17 3.48
C THR A 105 5.15 3.43 4.79
N ARG A 106 4.41 2.35 5.06
CA ARG A 106 4.61 1.51 6.25
C ARG A 106 6.01 0.88 6.29
N ASN A 107 6.49 0.34 5.16
CA ASN A 107 7.84 -0.22 5.10
C ASN A 107 8.92 0.83 5.29
N LYS A 108 8.76 2.03 4.75
CA LYS A 108 9.69 3.15 4.99
C LYS A 108 9.66 3.59 6.45
N ALA A 109 8.50 3.62 7.11
CA ALA A 109 8.43 3.93 8.54
C ALA A 109 9.13 2.85 9.39
N ARG A 110 8.97 1.57 9.02
CA ARG A 110 9.58 0.43 9.74
C ARG A 110 11.08 0.27 9.48
N HIS A 111 11.52 0.47 8.24
CA HIS A 111 12.87 0.12 7.78
C HIS A 111 13.70 1.33 7.30
N GLY A 112 13.08 2.48 7.04
CA GLY A 112 13.75 3.65 6.49
C GLY A 112 14.73 4.31 7.45
N LYS A 113 14.50 4.19 8.76
CA LYS A 113 15.49 4.51 9.80
C LYS A 113 16.58 3.43 9.90
N ASP A 114 16.26 2.21 9.53
CA ASP A 114 17.04 1.04 9.91
C ASP A 114 18.33 0.92 9.08
N ALA A 115 18.40 1.44 7.85
CA ALA A 115 19.65 1.42 7.07
C ALA A 115 20.67 2.45 7.57
N GLU A 116 20.23 3.68 7.83
CA GLU A 116 21.05 4.77 8.35
C GLU A 116 21.40 4.53 9.83
N ASP A 117 20.43 4.07 10.64
CA ASP A 117 20.67 3.63 12.03
C ASP A 117 21.55 2.38 12.09
N LYS A 118 21.49 1.46 11.12
CA LYS A 118 22.44 0.33 11.04
C LYS A 118 23.83 0.81 10.65
N ALA A 119 23.94 1.75 9.72
CA ALA A 119 25.23 2.33 9.33
C ALA A 119 25.86 3.09 10.52
N GLN A 120 25.07 3.91 11.23
CA GLN A 120 25.48 4.63 12.42
C GLN A 120 25.88 3.66 13.55
N ARG A 121 25.07 2.62 13.83
CA ARG A 121 25.42 1.60 14.84
C ARG A 121 26.68 0.82 14.46
N ARG A 122 26.92 0.56 13.17
CA ARG A 122 28.17 -0.04 12.67
C ARG A 122 29.36 0.90 12.87
N LEU A 123 29.20 2.19 12.54
CA LEU A 123 30.24 3.21 12.72
C LEU A 123 30.63 3.36 14.19
N GLU A 124 29.64 3.49 15.08
CA GLU A 124 29.85 3.58 16.52
C GLU A 124 30.53 2.33 17.08
N LYS A 125 30.16 1.14 16.59
CA LYS A 125 30.82 -0.11 16.97
C LYS A 125 32.29 -0.11 16.53
N SER A 126 32.59 0.32 15.31
CA SER A 126 33.97 0.45 14.82
C SER A 126 34.78 1.45 15.64
N HIS A 127 34.20 2.61 16.00
CA HIS A 127 34.86 3.59 16.86
C HIS A 127 35.17 3.04 18.25
N ARG A 128 34.23 2.30 18.87
CA ARG A 128 34.48 1.63 20.16
C ARG A 128 35.63 0.62 20.05
N ASN A 129 35.58 -0.27 19.06
CA ASN A 129 36.62 -1.27 18.85
C ASN A 129 38.00 -0.63 18.66
N ILE A 130 38.09 0.46 17.89
CA ILE A 130 39.35 1.20 17.70
C ILE A 130 39.83 1.73 19.05
N ARG A 131 38.97 2.42 19.81
CA ARG A 131 39.32 2.96 21.14
C ARG A 131 39.85 1.86 22.06
N ASP A 132 39.13 0.75 22.17
CA ASP A 132 39.51 -0.39 23.02
C ASP A 132 40.89 -0.94 22.64
N LEU A 133 41.19 -1.06 21.34
CA LEU A 133 42.51 -1.49 20.84
C LEU A 133 43.63 -0.50 21.19
N TYR A 134 43.37 0.79 21.10
CA TYR A 134 44.34 1.83 21.48
C TYR A 134 44.56 1.91 22.99
N GLU A 135 43.54 1.62 23.81
CA GLU A 135 43.67 1.51 25.26
C GLU A 135 44.42 0.24 25.71
N LEU A 136 44.39 -0.82 24.88
CA LEU A 136 45.20 -2.02 25.06
C LEU A 136 46.65 -1.85 24.60
N LYS A 137 46.95 -0.87 23.74
CA LYS A 137 48.29 -0.61 23.18
C LYS A 137 49.39 -0.42 24.26
N PRO A 138 49.18 0.36 25.35
CA PRO A 138 50.18 0.49 26.41
C PRO A 138 50.37 -0.80 27.21
N LYS A 139 49.30 -1.60 27.37
CA LYS A 139 49.33 -2.86 28.12
C LYS A 139 50.10 -3.95 27.39
N CYS A 140 49.99 -4.02 26.07
CA CYS A 140 50.73 -4.99 25.25
C CYS A 140 52.15 -4.52 24.90
N SER A 141 52.43 -3.21 24.80
CA SER A 141 53.79 -2.72 24.52
C SER A 141 54.75 -2.87 25.71
N LEU A 142 54.24 -2.89 26.95
CA LEU A 142 55.05 -3.10 28.15
C LEU A 142 55.56 -4.55 28.31
N GLN A 143 54.95 -5.53 27.64
CA GLN A 143 55.43 -6.92 27.66
C GLN A 143 56.53 -7.21 26.62
N ALA A 144 56.70 -6.36 25.60
CA ALA A 144 57.68 -6.58 24.54
C ALA A 144 59.11 -6.10 24.89
N HIS A 145 59.27 -5.21 25.88
CA HIS A 145 60.59 -4.68 26.24
C HIS A 145 61.35 -5.55 27.27
N ILE A 146 60.70 -6.54 27.89
CA ILE A 146 61.30 -7.39 28.92
C ILE A 146 62.10 -8.57 28.31
N ILE A 147 61.93 -8.89 27.02
CA ILE A 147 62.46 -10.13 26.42
C ILE A 147 63.77 -9.91 25.61
N SER A 148 64.25 -8.67 25.46
CA SER A 148 65.38 -8.36 24.58
C SER A 148 66.59 -7.78 25.31
N THR A 149 67.24 -8.56 26.19
CA THR A 149 68.65 -8.31 26.60
C THR A 149 69.34 -9.62 26.97
N PRO A 150 70.21 -10.19 26.11
CA PRO A 150 71.19 -11.19 26.50
C PRO A 150 72.57 -10.55 26.74
N GLN A 151 73.23 -10.99 27.83
CA GLN A 151 74.68 -10.89 28.04
C GLN A 151 75.43 -11.88 27.14
#